data_AF-A0A961B0E4-F1
#
_entry.id   AF-A0A961B0E4-F1
#
_cell.length_a   1.000
_cell.length_b   1.000
_cell.length_c   1.000
_cell.angle_alpha   90.00
_cell.angle_beta   90.00
_cell.angle_gamma   90.00
#
_symmetry.space_group_name_H-M   'P 1'
#
loop_
_entity.id
_entity.type
_entity.pdbx_description
1 polymer ?
#
loop_
_entity_poly.entity_id
_entity_poly.type
_entity_poly.pdbx_seq_one_letter_code
_entity_poly.pdbx_strand_id
1 'polypeptide(L)'
;MSEDHSSSDSPISKFLSSVLMLGAPAFLLLMLGLTGFFFMANSGDKKAKAEATAASAATPAAATAPAAATPTAPVPAAAPTLATTAAAPAASGPPKGVDAAFWQVGQATFATCAACHGPDGKGLQAGPALMAPTMHGSEILLGDPDGPILVVLKGIAKENMNFMGVMAALGAGLNDEQIAAVLTYVRNSWGNQAAPVTVEQVAAARAKFADVNAPAGVKRAEIMNIVGAHK
;
A
#
# COMPACT_ATOMS: atom_id res chain seq x y z
N MET A 1 -60.17 23.33 -46.69
CA MET A 1 -58.81 23.11 -47.24
C MET A 1 -58.01 22.45 -46.13
N SER A 2 -58.05 21.13 -46.06
CA SER A 2 -57.08 20.22 -46.71
C SER A 2 -55.76 20.23 -45.92
N GLU A 3 -55.50 19.21 -45.09
CA GLU A 3 -54.74 18.00 -45.45
C GLU A 3 -53.23 18.35 -45.55
N ASP A 4 -52.22 17.66 -45.01
CA ASP A 4 -52.10 16.37 -44.33
C ASP A 4 -50.66 16.21 -43.81
N HIS A 5 -50.53 15.37 -42.78
CA HIS A 5 -49.50 14.34 -42.49
C HIS A 5 -48.01 14.56 -42.83
N SER A 6 -47.13 14.25 -41.86
CA SER A 6 -46.30 13.03 -41.94
C SER A 6 -45.49 12.79 -40.65
N SER A 7 -45.92 11.78 -39.90
CA SER A 7 -45.15 11.14 -38.83
C SER A 7 -44.16 10.16 -39.46
N SER A 8 -42.87 10.26 -39.15
CA SER A 8 -41.89 9.24 -39.52
C SER A 8 -41.82 8.16 -38.42
N ASP A 9 -42.73 7.21 -38.49
CA ASP A 9 -42.61 5.91 -37.83
C ASP A 9 -41.47 5.12 -38.50
N SER A 10 -40.41 4.87 -37.73
CA SER A 10 -39.27 4.06 -38.18
C SER A 10 -39.59 2.56 -38.06
N PRO A 11 -39.51 1.78 -39.14
CA PRO A 11 -39.99 0.39 -39.20
C PRO A 11 -39.04 -0.66 -38.60
N ILE A 12 -38.15 -0.28 -37.67
CA ILE A 12 -37.08 -1.17 -37.16
C ILE A 12 -37.41 -1.77 -35.79
N SER A 13 -38.39 -1.24 -35.04
CA SER A 13 -38.64 -1.71 -33.65
C SER A 13 -39.74 -2.78 -33.48
N LYS A 14 -40.30 -3.34 -34.56
CA LYS A 14 -41.42 -4.29 -34.51
C LYS A 14 -41.19 -5.61 -35.25
N PHE A 15 -39.96 -6.12 -35.28
CA PHE A 15 -39.69 -7.50 -35.69
C PHE A 15 -38.68 -8.14 -34.72
N LEU A 16 -39.02 -9.34 -34.25
CA LEU A 16 -38.27 -10.20 -33.32
C LEU A 16 -38.47 -9.97 -31.81
N SER A 17 -39.70 -9.62 -31.41
CA SER A 17 -40.27 -10.22 -30.20
C SER A 17 -41.31 -11.25 -30.62
N SER A 18 -41.20 -12.48 -30.11
CA SER A 18 -42.09 -13.64 -30.30
C SER A 18 -41.98 -14.43 -31.60
N VAL A 19 -41.01 -15.36 -31.66
CA VAL A 19 -41.18 -16.65 -32.35
C VAL A 19 -40.45 -17.75 -31.56
N LEU A 20 -41.25 -18.60 -30.91
CA LEU A 20 -41.09 -20.07 -30.83
C LEU A 20 -39.87 -20.61 -30.04
N MET A 21 -40.00 -20.91 -28.74
CA MET A 21 -40.48 -22.22 -28.24
C MET A 21 -40.11 -23.39 -29.14
N LEU A 22 -38.94 -24.02 -28.92
CA LEU A 22 -38.72 -25.48 -28.94
C LEU A 22 -37.21 -25.79 -28.75
N GLY A 23 -36.85 -26.51 -27.69
CA GLY A 23 -35.66 -27.39 -27.68
C GLY A 23 -34.47 -26.98 -26.82
N ALA A 24 -34.50 -27.34 -25.53
CA ALA A 24 -33.29 -27.70 -24.77
C ALA A 24 -33.65 -28.61 -23.57
N PRO A 25 -33.58 -29.94 -23.70
CA PRO A 25 -33.67 -30.83 -22.55
C PRO A 25 -32.26 -31.16 -22.01
N ALA A 26 -32.17 -31.28 -20.68
CA ALA A 26 -31.24 -32.16 -19.99
C ALA A 26 -29.73 -31.85 -20.04
N PHE A 27 -29.28 -30.83 -19.31
CA PHE A 27 -27.89 -30.82 -18.78
C PHE A 27 -27.77 -30.12 -17.41
N LEU A 28 -28.76 -30.35 -16.51
CA LEU A 28 -28.77 -29.83 -15.13
C LEU A 28 -28.72 -30.95 -14.07
N LEU A 29 -28.26 -32.16 -14.38
CA LEU A 29 -28.35 -33.28 -13.42
C LEU A 29 -27.28 -34.37 -13.57
N LEU A 30 -26.00 -34.00 -13.71
CA LEU A 30 -24.90 -34.95 -13.53
C LEU A 30 -23.58 -34.25 -13.16
N MET A 31 -22.99 -34.62 -12.02
CA MET A 31 -21.66 -34.26 -11.44
C MET A 31 -21.66 -33.56 -10.06
N LEU A 32 -22.74 -33.67 -9.27
CA LEU A 32 -22.59 -33.76 -7.80
C LEU A 32 -22.38 -35.24 -7.44
N GLY A 33 -21.12 -35.64 -7.25
CA GLY A 33 -20.80 -37.00 -6.84
C GLY A 33 -19.31 -37.20 -6.64
N LEU A 34 -18.76 -36.69 -5.53
CA LEU A 34 -17.58 -37.28 -4.88
C LEU A 34 -17.42 -36.75 -3.43
N THR A 35 -18.45 -36.92 -2.61
CA THR A 35 -18.30 -36.89 -1.15
C THR A 35 -18.29 -38.32 -0.63
N GLY A 36 -17.20 -38.70 0.04
CA GLY A 36 -17.20 -39.78 1.02
C GLY A 36 -16.42 -41.02 0.62
N PHE A 37 -15.12 -41.03 0.92
CA PHE A 37 -14.41 -42.24 1.37
C PHE A 37 -13.11 -41.78 2.08
N PHE A 38 -12.85 -42.33 3.28
CA PHE A 38 -11.68 -42.11 4.14
C PHE A 38 -11.69 -40.95 5.16
N PHE A 39 -12.79 -40.79 5.88
CA PHE A 39 -12.73 -40.45 7.30
C PHE A 39 -13.35 -41.62 8.07
N MET A 40 -12.68 -42.13 9.12
CA MET A 40 -13.14 -43.14 10.09
C MET A 40 -12.60 -44.60 9.98
N ALA A 41 -11.29 -44.78 10.12
CA ALA A 41 -10.65 -45.92 10.79
C ALA A 41 -9.15 -45.56 10.91
N ASN A 42 -8.48 -45.51 12.05
CA ASN A 42 -8.40 -46.55 13.08
C ASN A 42 -7.60 -45.95 14.26
N SER A 43 -8.24 -45.75 15.40
CA SER A 43 -7.57 -45.58 16.69
C SER A 43 -7.29 -46.96 17.27
N GLY A 44 -6.03 -47.25 17.58
CA GLY A 44 -5.66 -48.49 18.24
C GLY A 44 -4.17 -48.58 18.57
N ASP A 45 -3.83 -48.16 19.79
CA ASP A 45 -2.61 -48.51 20.51
C ASP A 45 -2.18 -49.97 20.33
N LYS A 46 -0.86 -50.20 20.21
CA LYS A 46 -0.11 -51.14 21.08
C LYS A 46 1.40 -51.13 20.84
N LYS A 47 2.11 -51.01 21.96
CA LYS A 47 3.56 -51.12 22.16
C LYS A 47 4.09 -52.54 21.96
N ALA A 48 5.32 -52.64 21.46
CA ALA A 48 6.39 -53.60 21.81
C ALA A 48 7.70 -53.02 21.21
N LYS A 49 8.75 -52.58 21.94
CA LYS A 49 9.76 -53.29 22.77
C LYS A 49 10.22 -54.60 22.08
N ALA A 50 11.47 -54.91 21.78
CA ALA A 50 12.82 -54.50 22.21
C ALA A 50 13.74 -54.67 20.95
N GLU A 51 15.06 -54.46 20.88
CA GLU A 51 16.16 -54.46 21.84
C GLU A 51 17.43 -53.93 21.13
N ALA A 52 18.43 -53.59 21.95
CA ALA A 52 19.87 -53.34 21.73
C ALA A 52 20.48 -53.63 20.33
N THR A 53 21.48 -52.87 19.84
CA THR A 53 22.84 -52.84 20.38
C THR A 53 23.64 -51.59 19.99
N ALA A 54 24.73 -51.36 20.74
CA ALA A 54 25.58 -50.19 20.73
C ALA A 54 26.75 -50.25 19.73
N ALA A 55 27.25 -49.04 19.42
CA ALA A 55 28.64 -48.64 19.17
C ALA A 55 29.37 -49.14 17.90
N SER A 56 29.84 -48.20 17.07
CA SER A 56 31.25 -47.77 17.08
C SER A 56 31.52 -46.67 16.03
N ALA A 57 32.52 -45.86 16.31
CA ALA A 57 32.87 -44.57 15.73
C ALA A 57 33.49 -44.63 14.32
N ALA A 58 33.28 -43.56 13.53
CA ALA A 58 34.30 -42.95 12.69
C ALA A 58 33.84 -41.56 12.18
N THR A 59 34.62 -40.53 12.50
CA THR A 59 34.75 -39.23 11.81
C THR A 59 36.24 -39.17 11.46
N PRO A 60 36.70 -38.72 10.27
CA PRO A 60 36.43 -37.36 9.77
C PRO A 60 36.36 -37.22 8.24
N ALA A 61 35.87 -36.06 7.78
CA ALA A 61 36.60 -35.17 6.86
C ALA A 61 35.68 -34.07 6.33
N ALA A 62 36.12 -32.84 6.52
CA ALA A 62 35.64 -31.66 5.85
C ALA A 62 35.84 -31.77 4.33
N ALA A 63 34.85 -31.32 3.56
CA ALA A 63 35.01 -30.99 2.15
C ALA A 63 34.55 -29.55 1.93
N THR A 64 35.55 -28.71 1.76
CA THR A 64 35.60 -27.34 1.28
C THR A 64 34.69 -27.11 0.07
N ALA A 65 33.80 -26.12 0.16
CA ALA A 65 33.16 -25.51 -1.01
C ALA A 65 34.02 -24.34 -1.50
N PRO A 66 34.25 -24.19 -2.82
CA PRO A 66 35.10 -23.14 -3.36
C PRO A 66 34.39 -21.79 -3.37
N ALA A 67 35.12 -20.78 -2.92
CA ALA A 67 34.84 -19.37 -3.18
C ALA A 67 34.87 -19.11 -4.70
N ALA A 68 33.77 -18.60 -5.23
CA ALA A 68 33.70 -18.04 -6.57
C ALA A 68 33.55 -16.52 -6.47
N ALA A 69 34.52 -15.85 -7.08
CA ALA A 69 34.74 -14.42 -7.09
C ALA A 69 33.54 -13.60 -7.59
N THR A 70 33.19 -12.56 -6.84
CA THR A 70 32.43 -11.42 -7.33
C THR A 70 33.30 -10.54 -8.24
N PRO A 71 32.91 -10.28 -9.49
CA PRO A 71 33.53 -9.23 -10.28
C PRO A 71 33.09 -7.86 -9.75
N THR A 72 34.03 -7.13 -9.14
CA THR A 72 33.94 -5.68 -8.90
C THR A 72 34.00 -4.97 -10.26
N ALA A 73 32.83 -4.57 -10.77
CA ALA A 73 32.73 -3.58 -11.83
C ALA A 73 32.58 -2.18 -11.17
N PRO A 74 33.39 -1.18 -11.55
CA PRO A 74 33.25 0.17 -11.05
C PRO A 74 31.98 0.80 -11.64
N VAL A 75 31.04 1.21 -10.78
CA VAL A 75 29.90 2.03 -11.21
C VAL A 75 30.45 3.43 -11.50
N PRO A 76 30.40 3.94 -12.75
CA PRO A 76 30.82 5.31 -13.02
C PRO A 76 29.86 6.30 -12.36
N ALA A 77 30.39 7.08 -11.43
CA ALA A 77 29.74 8.26 -10.89
C ALA A 77 29.62 9.32 -12.00
N ALA A 78 28.42 9.45 -12.56
CA ALA A 78 28.02 10.61 -13.34
C ALA A 78 26.52 10.84 -13.14
N ALA A 79 26.17 11.53 -12.06
CA ALA A 79 24.84 12.11 -11.91
C ALA A 79 24.71 13.28 -12.89
N PRO A 80 23.60 13.41 -13.66
CA PRO A 80 23.35 14.61 -14.43
C PRO A 80 23.08 15.77 -13.48
N THR A 81 23.79 16.88 -13.68
CA THR A 81 23.59 18.14 -12.98
C THR A 81 22.22 18.69 -13.35
N LEU A 82 21.19 18.33 -12.57
CA LEU A 82 19.89 18.98 -12.67
C LEU A 82 20.04 20.41 -12.15
N ALA A 83 19.64 21.34 -13.01
CA ALA A 83 19.65 22.77 -12.76
C ALA A 83 18.95 23.10 -11.44
N THR A 84 19.59 23.97 -10.65
CA THR A 84 19.05 24.56 -9.44
C THR A 84 17.85 25.44 -9.78
N THR A 85 16.65 24.85 -9.83
CA THR A 85 15.41 25.60 -9.64
C THR A 85 15.29 26.00 -8.17
N ALA A 86 14.89 27.25 -7.97
CA ALA A 86 14.75 27.97 -6.72
C ALA A 86 14.44 27.09 -5.49
N ALA A 87 15.21 27.30 -4.43
CA ALA A 87 14.99 26.68 -3.14
C ALA A 87 13.54 26.92 -2.68
N ALA A 88 12.82 25.82 -2.47
CA ALA A 88 11.57 25.82 -1.73
C ALA A 88 11.74 26.61 -0.42
N PRO A 89 10.72 27.35 0.07
CA PRO A 89 10.80 27.96 1.38
C PRO A 89 11.12 26.85 2.39
N ALA A 90 12.31 26.94 2.99
CA ALA A 90 12.80 25.95 3.93
C ALA A 90 11.80 25.83 5.08
N ALA A 91 11.57 24.60 5.53
CA ALA A 91 10.84 24.36 6.76
C ALA A 91 11.41 25.25 7.87
N SER A 92 10.53 25.91 8.62
CA SER A 92 10.90 26.53 9.89
C SER A 92 11.60 25.44 10.70
N GLY A 93 12.76 25.73 11.31
CA GLY A 93 13.56 24.72 12.03
C GLY A 93 12.75 23.90 13.06
N PRO A 94 13.37 22.89 13.70
CA PRO A 94 12.66 21.94 14.53
C PRO A 94 11.71 22.62 15.53
N PRO A 95 10.45 22.14 15.66
CA PRO A 95 9.53 22.67 16.64
C PRO A 95 10.05 22.40 18.06
N LYS A 96 9.55 23.16 19.03
CA LYS A 96 9.97 23.02 20.43
C LYS A 96 9.78 21.57 20.91
N GLY A 97 10.83 21.02 21.51
CA GLY A 97 10.81 19.65 22.06
C GLY A 97 11.17 18.56 21.06
N VAL A 98 11.47 18.92 19.80
CA VAL A 98 12.04 18.00 18.81
C VAL A 98 13.54 18.24 18.73
N ASP A 99 14.33 17.19 18.88
CA ASP A 99 15.78 17.29 18.77
C ASP A 99 16.22 17.50 17.31
N ALA A 100 17.38 18.15 17.13
CA ALA A 100 17.87 18.50 15.81
C ALA A 100 18.21 17.25 14.96
N ALA A 101 18.65 16.14 15.58
CA ALA A 101 19.01 14.95 14.83
C ALA A 101 17.77 14.26 14.24
N PHE A 102 16.72 14.09 15.05
CA PHE A 102 15.43 13.56 14.62
C PHE A 102 14.79 14.44 13.54
N TRP A 103 14.89 15.76 13.66
CA TRP A 103 14.46 16.67 12.59
C TRP A 103 15.20 16.44 11.27
N GLN A 104 16.52 16.24 11.32
CA GLN A 104 17.32 15.93 10.12
C GLN A 104 16.95 14.56 9.53
N VAL A 105 16.64 13.55 10.35
CA VAL A 105 16.08 12.28 9.88
C VAL A 105 14.78 12.52 9.11
N GLY A 106 13.88 13.37 9.64
CA GLY A 106 12.63 13.70 8.98
C GLY A 106 12.83 14.41 7.64
N GLN A 107 13.73 15.40 7.62
CA GLN A 107 14.09 16.13 6.41
C GLN A 107 14.72 15.23 5.33
N ALA A 108 15.62 14.33 5.73
CA ALA A 108 16.24 13.36 4.81
C ALA A 108 15.21 12.35 4.28
N THR A 109 14.35 11.82 5.16
CA THR A 109 13.29 10.87 4.80
C THR A 109 12.26 11.50 3.85
N PHE A 110 12.03 12.82 3.96
CA PHE A 110 11.11 13.54 3.07
C PHE A 110 11.49 13.44 1.58
N ALA A 111 12.74 13.13 1.23
CA ALA A 111 13.14 12.90 -0.17
C ALA A 111 12.28 11.81 -0.86
N THR A 112 11.88 10.78 -0.12
CA THR A 112 10.96 9.74 -0.62
C THR A 112 9.57 10.30 -0.92
N CYS A 113 9.08 11.22 -0.09
CA CYS A 113 7.77 11.86 -0.25
C CYS A 113 7.78 12.91 -1.37
N ALA A 114 8.88 13.66 -1.47
CA ALA A 114 9.07 14.74 -2.44
C ALA A 114 9.01 14.26 -3.90
N ALA A 115 9.32 12.98 -4.14
CA ALA A 115 9.20 12.37 -5.47
C ALA A 115 7.78 12.51 -6.07
N CYS A 116 6.75 12.59 -5.24
CA CYS A 116 5.36 12.78 -5.69
C CYS A 116 4.72 14.07 -5.17
N HIS A 117 5.03 14.46 -3.92
CA HIS A 117 4.47 15.67 -3.30
C HIS A 117 5.27 16.95 -3.62
N GLY A 118 6.36 16.84 -4.36
CA GLY A 118 7.25 17.95 -4.69
C GLY A 118 8.16 18.35 -3.52
N PRO A 119 9.28 19.04 -3.82
CA PRO A 119 10.25 19.46 -2.80
C PRO A 119 9.68 20.50 -1.81
N ASP A 120 8.64 21.24 -2.20
CA ASP A 120 7.96 22.20 -1.35
C ASP A 120 6.61 21.66 -0.82
N GLY A 121 6.28 20.39 -1.04
CA GLY A 121 5.07 19.76 -0.52
C GLY A 121 3.76 20.26 -1.14
N LYS A 122 3.78 21.06 -2.21
CA LYS A 122 2.56 21.57 -2.87
C LYS A 122 1.90 20.58 -3.83
N GLY A 123 2.52 19.43 -4.05
CA GLY A 123 2.20 18.51 -5.13
C GLY A 123 3.09 18.76 -6.35
N LEU A 124 3.29 17.72 -7.15
CA LEU A 124 4.07 17.78 -8.39
C LEU A 124 3.13 17.74 -9.60
N GLN A 125 3.24 18.69 -10.53
CA GLN A 125 2.42 18.69 -11.75
C GLN A 125 2.76 17.51 -12.66
N ALA A 126 1.72 16.82 -13.15
CA ALA A 126 1.81 15.68 -14.06
C ALA A 126 0.73 15.79 -15.16
N GLY A 127 1.06 16.51 -16.23
CA GLY A 127 0.11 16.82 -17.29
C GLY A 127 -1.03 17.70 -16.77
N PRO A 128 -2.31 17.34 -16.95
CA PRO A 128 -3.45 18.12 -16.45
C PRO A 128 -3.75 17.87 -14.95
N ALA A 129 -3.07 16.92 -14.31
CA ALA A 129 -3.32 16.50 -12.93
C ALA A 129 -2.05 16.69 -12.07
N LEU A 130 -2.16 16.45 -10.76
CA LEU A 130 -1.02 16.38 -9.85
C LEU A 130 -0.59 14.91 -9.66
N MET A 131 0.70 14.63 -9.42
CA MET A 131 1.12 13.30 -8.98
C MET A 131 0.55 12.96 -7.61
N ALA A 132 0.62 13.91 -6.68
CA ALA A 132 0.10 13.78 -5.32
C ALA A 132 -0.47 15.12 -4.82
N PRO A 133 -1.40 15.13 -3.86
CA PRO A 133 -1.99 16.35 -3.32
C PRO A 133 -0.97 17.20 -2.55
N THR A 134 -1.33 18.47 -2.35
CA THR A 134 -0.62 19.36 -1.43
C THR A 134 -0.68 18.84 0.01
N MET A 135 0.44 18.98 0.72
CA MET A 135 0.56 18.74 2.16
C MET A 135 0.28 19.99 2.99
N HIS A 136 0.20 21.16 2.35
CA HIS A 136 -0.03 22.44 3.03
C HIS A 136 -1.48 22.47 3.55
N GLY A 137 -1.66 22.67 4.85
CA GLY A 137 -3.00 22.75 5.45
C GLY A 137 -3.83 21.47 5.33
N SER A 138 -3.23 20.32 4.99
CA SER A 138 -3.97 19.08 4.79
C SER A 138 -4.61 18.60 6.10
N GLU A 139 -5.93 18.50 6.13
CA GLU A 139 -6.70 18.09 7.33
C GLU A 139 -6.28 16.71 7.85
N ILE A 140 -6.05 15.75 6.95
CA ILE A 140 -5.56 14.42 7.33
C ILE A 140 -4.16 14.53 7.93
N LEU A 141 -3.30 15.37 7.34
CA LEU A 141 -1.93 15.50 7.83
C LEU A 141 -1.88 16.17 9.20
N LEU A 142 -2.72 17.18 9.45
CA LEU A 142 -2.67 18.01 10.66
C LEU A 142 -3.58 17.52 11.78
N GLY A 143 -4.51 16.62 11.49
CA GLY A 143 -5.41 16.02 12.47
C GLY A 143 -4.74 15.01 13.40
N ASP A 144 -5.55 14.03 13.84
CA ASP A 144 -5.13 12.91 14.68
C ASP A 144 -3.94 12.17 14.03
N PRO A 145 -2.83 11.92 14.76
CA PRO A 145 -1.61 11.33 14.20
C PRO A 145 -1.82 9.93 13.62
N ASP A 146 -2.83 9.18 14.04
CA ASP A 146 -3.12 7.86 13.46
C ASP A 146 -3.52 7.93 11.98
N GLY A 147 -4.17 9.03 11.56
CA GLY A 147 -4.57 9.26 10.17
C GLY A 147 -3.38 9.28 9.19
N PRO A 148 -2.42 10.21 9.33
CA PRO A 148 -1.26 10.26 8.47
C PRO A 148 -0.34 9.05 8.65
N ILE A 149 -0.24 8.47 9.85
CA ILE A 149 0.54 7.23 10.05
C ILE A 149 -0.08 6.08 9.25
N LEU A 150 -1.40 5.88 9.31
CA LEU A 150 -2.12 4.88 8.53
C LEU A 150 -1.84 5.04 7.03
N VAL A 151 -1.91 6.28 6.52
CA VAL A 151 -1.65 6.58 5.11
C VAL A 151 -0.22 6.21 4.70
N VAL A 152 0.78 6.51 5.53
CA VAL A 152 2.18 6.14 5.22
C VAL A 152 2.36 4.61 5.29
N LEU A 153 1.78 3.95 6.29
CA LEU A 153 1.92 2.52 6.49
C LEU A 153 1.24 1.70 5.38
N LYS A 154 0.04 2.12 4.96
CA LYS A 154 -0.86 1.31 4.11
C LYS A 154 -1.12 1.90 2.73
N GLY A 155 -0.67 3.12 2.46
CA GLY A 155 -0.99 3.84 1.24
C GLY A 155 -2.40 4.42 1.29
N ILE A 156 -2.77 5.11 0.20
CA ILE A 156 -4.12 5.64 0.01
C ILE A 156 -4.53 5.48 -1.46
N ALA A 157 -5.76 5.00 -1.67
CA ALA A 157 -6.34 4.84 -2.99
C ALA A 157 -6.56 6.20 -3.67
N LYS A 158 -6.60 6.18 -5.00
CA LYS A 158 -6.90 7.35 -5.80
C LYS A 158 -8.31 7.85 -5.49
N GLU A 159 -8.43 9.12 -5.14
CA GLU A 159 -9.71 9.72 -4.78
C GLU A 159 -10.52 10.15 -6.01
N ASN A 160 -9.88 10.85 -6.94
CA ASN A 160 -10.51 11.40 -8.14
C ASN A 160 -9.46 11.58 -9.25
N MET A 161 -9.87 12.10 -10.41
CA MET A 161 -8.98 12.28 -11.57
C MET A 161 -7.99 13.45 -11.44
N ASN A 162 -8.06 14.24 -10.37
CA ASN A 162 -7.11 15.34 -10.11
C ASN A 162 -5.73 14.81 -9.71
N PHE A 163 -5.63 13.53 -9.33
CA PHE A 163 -4.38 12.89 -8.93
C PHE A 163 -4.05 11.69 -9.82
N MET A 164 -2.82 11.63 -10.31
CA MET A 164 -2.35 10.54 -11.17
C MET A 164 -2.03 9.29 -10.37
N GLY A 165 -1.40 9.44 -9.21
CA GLY A 165 -0.90 8.33 -8.39
C GLY A 165 -1.90 7.84 -7.34
N VAL A 166 -1.87 6.53 -7.10
CA VAL A 166 -2.15 5.98 -5.76
C VAL A 166 -0.92 6.22 -4.90
N MET A 167 -1.09 6.51 -3.61
CA MET A 167 0.07 6.53 -2.70
C MET A 167 0.37 5.09 -2.31
N ALA A 168 1.57 4.60 -2.65
CA ALA A 168 2.00 3.27 -2.28
C ALA A 168 2.11 3.11 -0.74
N ALA A 169 1.95 1.89 -0.25
CA ALA A 169 2.26 1.56 1.14
C ALA A 169 3.78 1.64 1.36
N LEU A 170 4.23 2.53 2.25
CA LEU A 170 5.65 2.74 2.55
C LEU A 170 6.08 2.07 3.86
N GLY A 171 5.15 1.48 4.62
CA GLY A 171 5.42 0.91 5.94
C GLY A 171 6.46 -0.22 5.94
N ALA A 172 6.63 -0.96 4.84
CA ALA A 172 7.66 -1.99 4.74
C ALA A 172 9.06 -1.44 4.43
N GLY A 173 9.13 -0.25 3.81
CA GLY A 173 10.40 0.39 3.41
C GLY A 173 10.93 1.40 4.42
N LEU A 174 10.09 1.85 5.36
CA LEU A 174 10.43 2.83 6.38
C LEU A 174 10.24 2.25 7.78
N ASN A 175 11.25 2.44 8.63
CA ASN A 175 11.16 2.09 10.04
C ASN A 175 10.34 3.13 10.84
N ASP A 176 10.04 2.82 12.11
CA ASP A 176 9.16 3.66 12.92
C ASP A 176 9.74 5.05 13.20
N GLU A 177 11.05 5.16 13.39
CA GLU A 177 11.75 6.44 13.58
C GLU A 177 11.66 7.32 12.33
N GLN A 178 11.91 6.75 11.14
CA GLN A 178 11.82 7.48 9.87
C GLN A 178 10.41 8.00 9.62
N ILE A 179 9.38 7.19 9.90
CA ILE A 179 7.98 7.60 9.74
C ILE A 179 7.63 8.69 10.76
N ALA A 180 7.99 8.53 12.03
CA ALA A 180 7.72 9.51 13.07
C ALA A 180 8.41 10.86 12.76
N ALA A 181 9.66 10.80 12.32
CA ALA A 181 10.46 11.96 11.97
C ALA A 181 9.91 12.69 10.73
N VAL A 182 9.60 11.96 9.65
CA VAL A 182 9.09 12.60 8.42
C VAL A 182 7.71 13.20 8.64
N LEU A 183 6.83 12.53 9.39
CA LEU A 183 5.52 13.08 9.73
C LEU A 183 5.64 14.31 10.62
N THR A 184 6.57 14.31 11.60
CA THR A 184 6.87 15.49 12.40
C THR A 184 7.36 16.65 11.54
N TYR A 185 8.28 16.37 10.59
CA TYR A 185 8.82 17.35 9.66
C TYR A 185 7.71 17.98 8.80
N VAL A 186 6.89 17.18 8.11
CA VAL A 186 5.83 17.71 7.22
C VAL A 186 4.68 18.40 7.98
N ARG A 187 4.39 17.96 9.21
CA ARG A 187 3.39 18.59 10.10
C ARG A 187 3.84 19.96 10.65
N ASN A 188 5.12 20.28 10.52
CA ASN A 188 5.72 21.54 10.99
C ASN A 188 6.47 22.30 9.87
N SER A 189 6.18 21.96 8.61
CA SER A 189 6.77 22.60 7.42
C SER A 189 5.75 23.49 6.70
N TRP A 190 6.23 24.51 5.98
CA TRP A 190 5.43 25.35 5.10
C TRP A 190 4.20 26.03 5.77
N GLY A 191 4.34 26.40 7.04
CA GLY A 191 3.27 27.02 7.82
C GLY A 191 2.31 26.03 8.49
N ASN A 192 2.49 24.72 8.27
CA ASN A 192 1.83 23.70 9.06
C ASN A 192 2.30 23.78 10.52
N GLN A 193 1.38 23.56 11.45
CA GLN A 193 1.65 23.48 12.88
C GLN A 193 0.77 22.40 13.49
N ALA A 194 1.37 21.27 13.84
CA ALA A 194 0.70 20.20 14.57
C ALA A 194 1.68 19.47 15.48
N ALA A 195 1.15 18.78 16.49
CA ALA A 195 1.97 18.05 17.46
C ALA A 195 2.91 17.07 16.74
N PRO A 196 4.18 16.95 17.20
CA PRO A 196 5.11 15.94 16.70
C PRO A 196 4.53 14.53 16.80
N VAL A 197 4.94 13.67 15.86
CA VAL A 197 4.64 12.25 15.88
C VAL A 197 5.81 11.53 16.54
N THR A 198 5.50 10.71 17.53
CA THR A 198 6.48 9.93 18.30
C THR A 198 6.72 8.55 17.69
N VAL A 199 7.87 7.95 17.99
CA VAL A 199 8.20 6.59 17.51
C VAL A 199 7.22 5.56 18.07
N GLU A 200 6.81 5.75 19.33
CA GLU A 200 5.87 4.89 20.04
C GLU A 200 4.48 4.92 19.38
N GLN A 201 4.03 6.09 18.94
CA GLN A 201 2.77 6.22 18.18
C GLN A 201 2.84 5.43 16.87
N VAL A 202 3.96 5.47 16.16
CA VAL A 202 4.11 4.71 14.90
C VAL A 202 4.15 3.21 15.17
N ALA A 203 4.93 2.77 16.17
CA ALA A 203 4.99 1.36 16.56
C ALA A 203 3.60 0.82 16.96
N ALA A 204 2.86 1.59 17.76
CA ALA A 204 1.49 1.25 18.14
C ALA A 204 0.56 1.20 16.91
N ALA A 205 0.62 2.20 16.03
CA ALA A 205 -0.17 2.24 14.80
C ALA A 205 0.13 1.06 13.86
N ARG A 206 1.38 0.60 13.80
CA ARG A 206 1.77 -0.56 12.98
C ARG A 206 1.10 -1.85 13.46
N ALA A 207 1.01 -2.05 14.77
CA ALA A 207 0.26 -3.17 15.34
C ALA A 207 -1.26 -2.98 15.16
N LYS A 208 -1.75 -1.77 15.46
CA LYS A 208 -3.15 -1.36 15.39
C LYS A 208 -3.77 -1.54 14.01
N PHE A 209 -3.02 -1.27 12.95
CA PHE A 209 -3.50 -1.35 11.57
C PHE A 209 -2.96 -2.57 10.82
N ALA A 210 -2.44 -3.58 11.50
CA ALA A 210 -1.77 -4.72 10.85
C ALA A 210 -2.68 -5.42 9.81
N ASP A 211 -3.97 -5.55 10.12
CA ASP A 211 -5.02 -6.19 9.31
C ASP A 211 -5.66 -5.28 8.25
N VAL A 212 -5.38 -3.98 8.27
CA VAL A 212 -5.87 -3.07 7.22
C VAL A 212 -5.21 -3.42 5.88
N ASN A 213 -6.05 -3.73 4.90
CA ASN A 213 -5.64 -4.14 3.55
C ASN A 213 -4.89 -3.01 2.81
N ALA A 214 -3.57 -3.18 2.67
CA ALA A 214 -2.73 -2.40 1.77
C ALA A 214 -2.75 -3.00 0.34
N PRO A 215 -2.40 -2.23 -0.71
CA PRO A 215 -2.19 -0.78 -0.74
C PRO A 215 -3.43 0.06 -1.07
N ALA A 216 -4.61 -0.54 -1.28
CA ALA A 216 -5.75 0.15 -1.90
C ALA A 216 -7.08 0.07 -1.12
N GLY A 217 -7.10 -0.44 0.12
CA GLY A 217 -8.30 -0.49 0.95
C GLY A 217 -8.66 0.83 1.65
N VAL A 218 -7.77 1.83 1.61
CA VAL A 218 -7.94 3.10 2.34
C VAL A 218 -8.35 4.20 1.37
N LYS A 219 -9.61 4.65 1.45
CA LYS A 219 -10.08 5.86 0.75
C LYS A 219 -10.01 7.07 1.66
N ARG A 220 -9.82 8.26 1.07
CA ARG A 220 -9.74 9.53 1.84
C ARG A 220 -10.91 9.70 2.81
N ALA A 221 -12.13 9.47 2.33
CA ALA A 221 -13.36 9.58 3.11
C ALA A 221 -13.49 8.52 4.24
N GLU A 222 -12.74 7.42 4.17
CA GLU A 222 -12.83 6.30 5.11
C GLU A 222 -11.74 6.36 6.19
N ILE A 223 -10.68 7.15 6.02
CA ILE A 223 -9.55 7.22 6.96
C ILE A 223 -10.00 7.49 8.38
N MET A 224 -10.87 8.48 8.60
CA MET A 224 -11.31 8.83 9.96
C MET A 224 -12.16 7.73 10.58
N ASN A 225 -12.93 7.00 9.76
CA ASN A 225 -13.71 5.85 10.22
C ASN A 225 -12.78 4.68 10.59
N ILE A 226 -11.76 4.41 9.77
CA ILE A 226 -10.75 3.37 10.06
C ILE A 226 -10.01 3.72 11.34
N VAL A 227 -9.52 4.95 11.47
CA VAL A 227 -8.84 5.40 12.70
C VAL A 227 -9.75 5.25 13.91
N GLY A 228 -11.01 5.69 13.80
CA GLY A 228 -12.01 5.59 14.87
C GLY A 228 -12.35 4.15 15.27
N ALA A 229 -12.42 3.23 14.30
CA ALA A 229 -12.73 1.81 14.55
C ALA A 229 -11.61 1.06 15.28
N HIS A 230 -10.39 1.60 15.32
CA HIS A 230 -9.22 0.96 15.93
C HIS A 230 -8.71 1.74 17.16
N LYS A 231 -9.45 2.73 17.68
CA LYS A 231 -9.08 3.46 18.91
C LYS A 231 -9.21 2.62 20.17
#